data_AF-A0A9E5LU77-F1
#
_entry.id   AF-A0A9E5LU77-F1
#
_cell.length_a   1.000
_cell.length_b   1.000
_cell.length_c   1.000
_cell.angle_alpha   90.00
_cell.angle_beta   90.00
_cell.angle_gamma   90.00
#
_symmetry.space_group_name_H-M   'P 1'
#
loop_
_entity.id
_entity.type
_entity.pdbx_description
1 polymer ?
#
loop_
_entity_poly.entity_id
_entity_poly.type
_entity_poly.pdbx_seq_one_letter_code
_entity_poly.pdbx_strand_id
1 'polypeptide(L)'
;MEELREAVGVKKVVEILEKLQKGRDIGALRPQAEDIFRIVDATGQKVPKSQPGQLAELALARAEFAAALGLPADPGEVLRSLLPSEPARLASVIESLSAAKQPRFAELMAERMGERWAELFNAIVPRASGRLMDAIAAKFRKAGRAAELEGTLDRLLRERQVHPDTVVWLCRNRASEFQKLSGPFLFLTALAVLEKEQLSDIWRGSRLHDLLLEDKELIHDLLAATAPEEMRDITRAAMSSTAFEELDKRSLMGALVKLHPHIGSMVAGENKAASTESLVVSWESLEKRKKELEEIVSKKIPANSKDIAVARSYGDLRENHEFKAAKEMQAVLMRRKAELESMIVSAQGTDFRGVKGDVADIGTVVEIQEEGGSARKVTILGAWDSDPEHGVISYQTAVGQALLKKKPGDTADLPTEAGGKSRARILSVRPYVT
;
A
#
# COMPACT_ATOMS: atom_id res chain seq x y z
N MET A 1 37.59 9.52 27.89
CA MET A 1 38.19 8.23 28.31
C MET A 1 37.51 7.65 29.53
N GLU A 2 37.34 8.41 30.61
CA GLU A 2 36.60 7.96 31.81
C GLU A 2 35.16 7.56 31.48
N GLU A 3 34.41 8.40 30.76
CA GLU A 3 33.05 8.08 30.28
C GLU A 3 32.98 6.76 29.49
N LEU A 4 34.03 6.41 28.75
CA LEU A 4 34.11 5.17 27.98
C LEU A 4 34.37 3.94 28.87
N ARG A 5 35.17 4.09 29.94
CA ARG A 5 35.46 3.01 30.89
C ARG A 5 34.25 2.66 31.75
N GLU A 6 33.41 3.66 32.05
CA GLU A 6 32.18 3.49 32.82
C GLU A 6 30.97 3.09 31.94
N ALA A 7 31.13 3.11 30.61
CA ALA A 7 30.05 2.79 29.69
C ALA A 7 29.60 1.33 29.85
N VAL A 8 28.30 1.14 30.08
CA VAL A 8 27.68 -0.19 30.16
C VAL A 8 26.83 -0.42 28.92
N GLY A 9 27.16 -1.48 28.18
CA GLY A 9 26.40 -1.95 27.02
C GLY A 9 26.78 -1.26 25.70
N VAL A 10 26.40 -1.90 24.60
CA VAL A 10 26.80 -1.53 23.24
C VAL A 10 26.37 -0.11 22.88
N LYS A 11 25.12 0.25 23.15
CA LYS A 11 24.57 1.55 22.76
C LYS A 11 25.40 2.71 23.31
N LYS A 12 25.73 2.68 24.61
CA LYS A 12 26.49 3.76 25.26
C LYS A 12 27.93 3.83 24.73
N VAL A 13 28.57 2.69 24.51
CA VAL A 13 29.92 2.63 23.91
C VAL A 13 29.93 3.21 22.49
N VAL A 14 28.97 2.82 21.65
CA VAL A 14 28.83 3.34 20.27
C VAL A 14 28.59 4.84 20.27
N GLU A 15 27.68 5.36 21.11
CA GLU A 15 27.41 6.79 21.23
C GLU A 15 28.65 7.59 21.63
N ILE A 16 29.47 7.07 22.56
CA ILE A 16 30.71 7.72 22.97
C ILE A 16 31.72 7.73 21.82
N LEU A 17 31.89 6.61 21.10
CA LEU A 17 32.80 6.57 19.94
C LEU A 17 32.38 7.55 18.85
N GLU A 18 31.08 7.61 18.51
CA GLU A 18 30.55 8.56 17.53
C GLU A 18 30.77 10.02 17.97
N LYS A 19 30.64 10.31 19.28
CA LYS A 19 30.91 11.64 19.84
C LYS A 19 32.40 11.99 19.78
N LEU A 20 33.29 11.06 20.12
CA LEU A 20 34.74 11.24 20.03
C LEU A 20 35.18 11.45 18.57
N GLN A 21 34.58 10.70 17.64
CA GLN A 21 34.86 10.80 16.20
C GLN A 21 34.54 12.19 15.63
N LYS A 22 33.47 12.83 16.12
CA LYS A 22 33.05 14.18 15.71
C LYS A 22 33.84 15.31 16.41
N GLY A 23 34.77 14.96 17.31
CA GLY A 23 35.61 15.92 18.02
C GLY A 23 36.55 16.68 17.07
N ARG A 24 36.90 17.93 17.44
CA ARG A 24 37.76 18.80 16.62
C ARG A 24 39.19 18.26 16.42
N ASP A 25 39.70 17.45 17.33
CA ASP A 25 41.06 16.89 17.28
C ASP A 25 41.03 15.39 17.62
N ILE A 26 40.51 14.59 16.70
CA ILE A 26 40.48 13.13 16.87
C ILE A 26 41.89 12.52 16.84
N GLY A 27 42.85 13.16 16.14
CA GLY A 27 44.23 12.68 16.02
C GLY A 27 44.94 12.56 17.36
N ALA A 28 44.62 13.45 18.31
CA ALA A 28 45.11 13.38 19.70
C ALA A 28 44.71 12.10 20.45
N LEU A 29 43.69 11.37 19.97
CA LEU A 29 43.23 10.11 20.56
C LEU A 29 44.00 8.88 20.07
N ARG A 30 44.89 9.04 19.09
CA ARG A 30 45.67 7.92 18.53
C ARG A 30 46.51 7.16 19.57
N PRO A 31 47.17 7.81 20.56
CA PRO A 31 47.89 7.09 21.61
C PRO A 31 47.00 6.21 22.50
N GLN A 32 45.71 6.56 22.66
CA GLN A 32 44.75 5.80 23.47
C GLN A 32 43.96 4.77 22.64
N ALA A 33 44.24 4.65 21.33
CA ALA A 33 43.46 3.81 20.43
C ALA A 33 43.39 2.35 20.88
N GLU A 34 44.51 1.76 21.33
CA GLU A 34 44.53 0.39 21.82
C GLU A 34 43.63 0.19 23.05
N ASP A 35 43.68 1.10 24.01
CA ASP A 35 42.83 1.03 25.20
C ASP A 35 41.35 1.18 24.86
N ILE A 36 41.02 2.09 23.93
CA ILE A 36 39.67 2.25 23.39
C ILE A 36 39.23 0.93 22.75
N PHE A 37 40.05 0.34 21.89
CA PHE A 37 39.75 -0.92 21.22
C PHE A 37 39.58 -2.07 22.20
N ARG A 38 40.38 -2.17 23.27
CA ARG A 38 40.21 -3.18 24.32
C ARG A 38 38.85 -3.07 25.02
N ILE A 39 38.39 -1.84 25.32
CA ILE A 39 37.06 -1.63 25.93
C ILE A 39 35.94 -2.06 24.98
N VAL A 40 36.08 -1.71 23.70
CA VAL A 40 35.12 -2.08 22.65
C VAL A 40 35.08 -3.60 22.49
N ASP A 41 36.23 -4.26 22.38
CA ASP A 41 36.35 -5.71 22.22
C ASP A 41 35.77 -6.45 23.44
N ALA A 42 36.06 -5.97 24.67
CA ALA A 42 35.51 -6.53 25.91
C ALA A 42 33.99 -6.33 26.02
N THR A 43 33.46 -5.25 25.45
CA THR A 43 32.01 -5.01 25.35
C THR A 43 31.38 -6.00 24.38
N GLY A 44 32.01 -6.23 23.22
CA GLY A 44 31.57 -7.22 22.22
C GLY A 44 31.50 -8.63 22.78
N GLN A 45 32.49 -9.06 23.56
CA GLN A 45 32.50 -10.39 24.19
C GLN A 45 31.32 -10.63 25.15
N LYS A 46 30.73 -9.57 25.71
CA LYS A 46 29.56 -9.64 26.59
C LYS A 46 28.24 -9.65 25.83
N VAL A 47 28.24 -9.39 24.52
CA VAL A 47 27.01 -9.37 23.72
C VAL A 47 26.51 -10.81 23.52
N PRO A 48 25.23 -11.09 23.81
CA PRO A 48 24.66 -12.40 23.57
C PRO A 48 24.73 -12.80 22.09
N LYS A 49 25.03 -14.07 21.80
CA LYS A 49 25.05 -14.60 20.41
C LYS A 49 23.71 -14.43 19.68
N SER A 50 22.60 -14.29 20.41
CA SER A 50 21.27 -14.02 19.88
C SER A 50 21.06 -12.57 19.42
N GLN A 51 22.01 -11.67 19.67
CA GLN A 51 21.93 -10.24 19.32
C GLN A 51 23.06 -9.81 18.36
N PRO A 52 23.22 -10.45 17.19
CA PRO A 52 24.32 -10.15 16.28
C PRO A 52 24.26 -8.73 15.70
N GLY A 53 23.09 -8.08 15.69
CA GLY A 53 22.97 -6.67 15.31
C GLY A 53 23.76 -5.72 16.21
N GLN A 54 23.77 -5.98 17.53
CA GLN A 54 24.57 -5.17 18.45
C GLN A 54 26.08 -5.37 18.23
N LEU A 55 26.50 -6.61 17.94
CA LEU A 55 27.89 -6.88 17.54
C LEU A 55 28.27 -6.12 16.26
N ALA A 56 27.37 -6.10 15.27
CA ALA A 56 27.59 -5.37 14.02
C ALA A 56 27.65 -3.86 14.21
N GLU A 57 26.80 -3.28 15.07
CA GLU A 57 26.90 -1.85 15.42
C GLU A 57 28.24 -1.50 16.06
N LEU A 58 28.71 -2.35 16.98
CA LEU A 58 29.98 -2.16 17.66
C LEU A 58 31.17 -2.32 16.71
N ALA A 59 31.12 -3.33 15.84
CA ALA A 59 32.11 -3.59 14.80
C ALA A 59 32.23 -2.43 13.82
N LEU A 60 31.09 -1.90 13.36
CA LEU A 60 31.06 -0.72 12.50
C LEU A 60 31.65 0.50 13.21
N ALA A 61 31.21 0.79 14.44
CA ALA A 61 31.68 1.95 15.19
C ALA A 61 33.20 1.89 15.44
N ARG A 62 33.74 0.70 15.76
CA ARG A 62 35.18 0.49 15.94
C ARG A 62 35.96 0.74 14.65
N ALA A 63 35.47 0.20 13.53
CA ALA A 63 36.12 0.36 12.23
C ALA A 63 36.10 1.82 11.75
N GLU A 64 34.97 2.52 11.90
CA GLU A 64 34.83 3.95 11.58
C GLU A 64 35.72 4.82 12.47
N PHE A 65 35.81 4.50 13.77
CA PHE A 65 36.70 5.19 14.69
C PHE A 65 38.18 4.98 14.33
N ALA A 66 38.57 3.74 13.99
CA ALA A 66 39.93 3.43 13.52
C ALA A 66 40.27 4.22 12.25
N ALA A 67 39.36 4.23 11.27
CA ALA A 67 39.53 5.00 10.04
C ALA A 67 39.71 6.50 10.30
N ALA A 68 38.92 7.06 11.23
CA ALA A 68 39.01 8.46 11.60
C ALA A 68 40.34 8.82 12.32
N LEU A 69 41.01 7.85 12.93
CA LEU A 69 42.37 7.98 13.48
C LEU A 69 43.48 7.82 12.42
N GLY A 70 43.13 7.58 11.15
CA GLY A 70 44.08 7.25 10.10
C GLY A 70 44.67 5.85 10.21
N LEU A 71 43.98 4.94 10.91
CA LEU A 71 44.31 3.51 10.99
C LEU A 71 43.46 2.72 9.98
N PRO A 72 43.85 1.48 9.63
CA PRO A 72 43.01 0.62 8.80
C PRO A 72 41.61 0.45 9.39
N ALA A 73 40.57 0.57 8.56
CA ALA A 73 39.18 0.38 8.96
C ALA A 73 38.94 -1.11 9.33
N ASP A 74 39.05 -1.42 10.62
CA ASP A 74 38.97 -2.80 11.12
C ASP A 74 38.05 -2.95 12.35
N PRO A 75 37.08 -3.88 12.33
CA PRO A 75 36.34 -4.27 13.53
C PRO A 75 37.18 -5.06 14.56
N GLY A 76 38.43 -5.40 14.28
CA GLY A 76 39.31 -6.14 15.19
C GLY A 76 39.10 -7.64 15.13
N GLU A 77 40.08 -8.43 15.57
CA GLU A 77 40.00 -9.89 15.54
C GLU A 77 38.85 -10.44 16.42
N VAL A 78 38.66 -9.86 17.61
CA VAL A 78 37.61 -10.29 18.54
C VAL A 78 36.22 -10.13 17.93
N LEU A 79 35.84 -8.92 17.49
CA LEU A 79 34.50 -8.71 16.93
C LEU A 79 34.32 -9.47 15.60
N ARG A 80 35.37 -9.65 14.81
CA ARG A 80 35.31 -10.50 13.61
C ARG A 80 34.96 -11.94 13.94
N SER A 81 35.60 -12.53 14.95
CA SER A 81 35.34 -13.92 15.35
C SER A 81 33.91 -14.13 15.88
N LEU A 82 33.27 -13.06 16.36
CA LEU A 82 31.90 -13.10 16.88
C LEU A 82 30.84 -12.89 15.78
N LEU A 83 31.22 -12.35 14.63
CA LEU A 83 30.34 -12.15 13.49
C LEU A 83 30.28 -13.41 12.61
N PRO A 84 29.12 -13.70 11.98
CA PRO A 84 29.01 -14.81 11.04
C PRO A 84 29.93 -14.62 9.82
N SER A 85 30.58 -15.70 9.39
CA SER A 85 31.37 -15.75 8.15
C SER A 85 30.54 -16.17 6.93
N GLU A 86 29.40 -16.83 7.15
CA GLU A 86 28.48 -17.25 6.10
C GLU A 86 27.73 -16.03 5.49
N PRO A 87 27.78 -15.83 4.16
CA PRO A 87 27.10 -14.71 3.49
C PRO A 87 25.62 -14.54 3.84
N ALA A 88 24.86 -15.64 3.86
CA ALA A 88 23.43 -15.60 4.16
C ALA A 88 23.12 -15.14 5.60
N ARG A 89 23.90 -15.61 6.59
CA ARG A 89 23.74 -15.17 7.98
C ARG A 89 24.14 -13.71 8.13
N LEU A 90 25.21 -13.29 7.45
CA LEU A 90 25.69 -11.92 7.48
C LEU A 90 24.69 -10.93 6.84
N ALA A 91 23.98 -11.36 5.79
CA ALA A 91 22.86 -10.60 5.22
C ALA A 91 21.78 -10.32 6.28
N SER A 92 21.37 -11.33 7.06
CA SER A 92 20.42 -11.15 8.16
C SER A 92 20.96 -10.25 9.28
N VAL A 93 22.27 -10.23 9.52
CA VAL A 93 22.87 -9.27 10.46
C VAL A 93 22.78 -7.84 9.93
N ILE A 94 23.05 -7.62 8.63
CA ILE A 94 22.91 -6.31 7.99
C ILE A 94 21.46 -5.82 8.10
N GLU A 95 20.47 -6.68 7.86
CA GLU A 95 19.05 -6.33 7.99
C GLU A 95 18.67 -5.83 9.39
N SER A 96 19.34 -6.35 10.44
CA SER A 96 19.09 -5.92 11.82
C SER A 96 19.63 -4.52 12.16
N LEU A 97 20.48 -3.96 11.31
CA LEU A 97 21.00 -2.59 11.46
C LEU A 97 20.02 -1.55 10.94
N SER A 98 20.15 -0.32 11.44
CA SER A 98 19.44 0.82 10.86
C SER A 98 19.83 1.02 9.39
N ALA A 99 18.87 1.44 8.55
CA ALA A 99 19.08 1.62 7.11
C ALA A 99 20.25 2.56 6.75
N ALA A 100 20.63 3.48 7.65
CA ALA A 100 21.78 4.37 7.47
C ALA A 100 23.14 3.69 7.71
N LYS A 101 23.18 2.62 8.51
CA LYS A 101 24.39 1.84 8.82
C LYS A 101 24.60 0.68 7.84
N GLN A 102 23.53 0.14 7.26
CA GLN A 102 23.58 -1.01 6.35
C GLN A 102 24.63 -0.89 5.23
N PRO A 103 24.69 0.20 4.43
CA PRO A 103 25.64 0.27 3.31
C PRO A 103 27.10 0.24 3.77
N ARG A 104 27.40 0.96 4.85
CA ARG A 104 28.76 1.08 5.41
C ARG A 104 29.22 -0.24 6.01
N PHE A 105 28.34 -0.93 6.73
CA PHE A 105 28.65 -2.25 7.29
C PHE A 105 28.81 -3.30 6.20
N ALA A 106 27.95 -3.29 5.17
CA ALA A 106 28.06 -4.23 4.06
C ALA A 106 29.37 -4.04 3.28
N GLU A 107 29.80 -2.80 3.03
CA GLU A 107 31.10 -2.50 2.41
C GLU A 107 32.27 -2.97 3.28
N LEU A 108 32.24 -2.67 4.58
CA LEU A 108 33.26 -3.11 5.55
C LEU A 108 33.46 -4.63 5.53
N MET A 109 32.36 -5.38 5.43
CA MET A 109 32.42 -6.83 5.33
C MET A 109 32.89 -7.30 3.96
N ALA A 110 32.41 -6.69 2.88
CA ALA A 110 32.79 -7.01 1.51
C ALA A 110 34.31 -6.87 1.28
N GLU A 111 34.94 -5.82 1.78
CA GLU A 111 36.40 -5.63 1.69
C GLU A 111 37.20 -6.81 2.25
N ARG A 112 36.63 -7.53 3.22
CA ARG A 112 37.31 -8.64 3.92
C ARG A 112 36.99 -10.01 3.35
N MET A 113 35.96 -10.12 2.52
CA MET A 113 35.55 -11.38 1.92
C MET A 113 36.38 -11.73 0.67
N GLY A 114 37.29 -10.85 0.23
CA GLY A 114 38.03 -11.04 -1.02
C GLY A 114 37.04 -11.29 -2.17
N GLU A 115 37.35 -12.22 -3.08
CA GLU A 115 36.49 -12.52 -4.23
C GLU A 115 35.05 -12.96 -3.90
N ARG A 116 34.80 -13.41 -2.66
CA ARG A 116 33.48 -13.88 -2.20
C ARG A 116 32.52 -12.76 -1.81
N TRP A 117 32.93 -11.50 -1.89
CA TRP A 117 32.06 -10.36 -1.54
C TRP A 117 30.75 -10.35 -2.35
N ALA A 118 30.76 -10.87 -3.57
CA ALA A 118 29.56 -10.94 -4.41
C ALA A 118 28.51 -11.92 -3.86
N GLU A 119 28.92 -13.02 -3.22
CA GLU A 119 28.01 -13.96 -2.54
C GLU A 119 27.22 -13.24 -1.44
N LEU A 120 27.89 -12.34 -0.69
CA LEU A 120 27.25 -11.54 0.35
C LEU A 120 26.20 -10.61 -0.23
N PHE A 121 26.54 -9.81 -1.24
CA PHE A 121 25.55 -8.91 -1.81
C PHE A 121 24.41 -9.65 -2.51
N ASN A 122 24.66 -10.75 -3.20
CA ASN A 122 23.60 -11.57 -3.77
C ASN A 122 22.65 -12.12 -2.69
N ALA A 123 23.13 -12.42 -1.49
CA ALA A 123 22.29 -12.80 -0.35
C ALA A 123 21.50 -11.61 0.25
N ILE A 124 21.99 -10.39 0.10
CA ILE A 124 21.35 -9.15 0.62
C ILE A 124 20.28 -8.61 -0.33
N VAL A 125 20.54 -8.65 -1.65
CA VAL A 125 19.68 -8.04 -2.68
C VAL A 125 18.18 -8.33 -2.52
N PRO A 126 17.73 -9.58 -2.21
CA PRO A 126 16.30 -9.88 -2.07
C PRO A 126 15.57 -9.04 -1.00
N ARG A 127 16.30 -8.45 -0.05
CA ARG A 127 15.78 -7.71 1.11
C ARG A 127 16.38 -6.31 1.24
N ALA A 128 17.13 -5.86 0.23
CA ALA A 128 17.86 -4.61 0.30
C ALA A 128 16.94 -3.39 0.22
N SER A 129 17.21 -2.39 1.07
CA SER A 129 16.61 -1.06 0.93
C SER A 129 17.24 -0.31 -0.26
N GLY A 130 16.59 0.75 -0.75
CA GLY A 130 17.09 1.54 -1.87
C GLY A 130 18.52 2.08 -1.69
N ARG A 131 18.85 2.61 -0.50
CA ARG A 131 20.22 3.09 -0.21
C ARG A 131 21.26 1.96 -0.19
N LEU A 132 20.86 0.78 0.24
CA LEU A 132 21.73 -0.39 0.23
C LEU A 132 21.92 -0.89 -1.21
N MET A 133 20.86 -0.87 -2.02
CA MET A 133 20.95 -1.15 -3.46
C MET A 133 21.89 -0.20 -4.20
N ASP A 134 21.88 1.10 -3.88
CA ASP A 134 22.84 2.07 -4.45
C ASP A 134 24.29 1.66 -4.19
N ALA A 135 24.60 1.27 -2.94
CA ALA A 135 25.93 0.83 -2.56
C ALA A 135 26.34 -0.49 -3.23
N ILE A 136 25.41 -1.47 -3.28
CA ILE A 136 25.61 -2.74 -3.98
C ILE A 136 25.91 -2.49 -5.46
N ALA A 137 25.06 -1.74 -6.15
CA ALA A 137 25.25 -1.42 -7.57
C ALA A 137 26.57 -0.69 -7.82
N ALA A 138 26.91 0.30 -6.97
CA ALA A 138 28.19 1.00 -7.06
C ALA A 138 29.39 0.05 -6.90
N LYS A 139 29.32 -0.93 -6.00
CA LYS A 139 30.38 -1.91 -5.80
C LYS A 139 30.54 -2.84 -7.01
N PHE A 140 29.45 -3.41 -7.51
CA PHE A 140 29.48 -4.24 -8.72
C PHE A 140 29.98 -3.47 -9.94
N ARG A 141 29.58 -2.20 -10.10
CA ARG A 141 30.05 -1.32 -11.17
C ARG A 141 31.54 -1.06 -11.09
N LYS A 142 32.05 -0.67 -9.91
CA LYS A 142 33.50 -0.45 -9.68
C LYS A 142 34.33 -1.70 -9.95
N ALA A 143 33.77 -2.89 -9.72
CA ALA A 143 34.41 -4.16 -9.99
C ALA A 143 34.26 -4.66 -11.44
N GLY A 144 33.55 -3.93 -12.32
CA GLY A 144 33.25 -4.39 -13.69
C GLY A 144 32.32 -5.60 -13.77
N ARG A 145 31.57 -5.90 -12.69
CA ARG A 145 30.70 -7.08 -12.54
C ARG A 145 29.21 -6.73 -12.60
N ALA A 146 28.83 -5.59 -13.17
CA ALA A 146 27.43 -5.13 -13.21
C ALA A 146 26.47 -6.14 -13.85
N ALA A 147 26.92 -6.90 -14.85
CA ALA A 147 26.13 -7.96 -15.50
C ALA A 147 25.73 -9.10 -14.55
N GLU A 148 26.56 -9.40 -13.53
CA GLU A 148 26.24 -10.41 -12.51
C GLU A 148 25.07 -9.95 -11.63
N LEU A 149 25.09 -8.68 -11.21
CA LEU A 149 23.99 -8.08 -10.46
C LEU A 149 22.71 -7.99 -11.30
N GLU A 150 22.83 -7.61 -12.58
CA GLU A 150 21.71 -7.61 -13.53
C GLU A 150 21.05 -9.01 -13.61
N GLY A 151 21.84 -10.07 -13.74
CA GLY A 151 21.34 -11.45 -13.77
C GLY A 151 20.67 -11.89 -12.46
N THR A 152 21.23 -11.49 -11.31
CA THR A 152 20.59 -11.74 -10.01
C THR A 152 19.24 -11.03 -9.91
N LEU A 153 19.16 -9.77 -10.32
CA LEU A 153 17.92 -8.99 -10.28
C LEU A 153 16.88 -9.54 -11.24
N ASP A 154 17.23 -9.89 -12.49
CA ASP A 154 16.32 -10.51 -13.46
C ASP A 154 15.69 -11.78 -12.88
N ARG A 155 16.52 -12.65 -12.29
CA ARG A 155 16.05 -13.88 -11.65
C ARG A 155 15.07 -13.59 -10.50
N LEU A 156 15.40 -12.66 -9.61
CA LEU A 156 14.55 -12.32 -8.46
C LEU A 156 13.22 -11.68 -8.88
N LEU A 157 13.22 -10.86 -9.93
CA LEU A 157 12.00 -10.29 -10.51
C LEU A 157 11.10 -11.40 -11.06
N ARG A 158 11.66 -12.35 -11.83
CA ARG A 158 10.92 -13.50 -12.39
C ARG A 158 10.36 -14.42 -11.31
N GLU A 159 11.14 -14.68 -10.27
CA GLU A 159 10.74 -15.51 -9.13
C GLU A 159 9.77 -14.78 -8.18
N ARG A 160 9.52 -13.48 -8.38
CA ARG A 160 8.71 -12.62 -7.50
C ARG A 160 9.21 -12.63 -6.04
N GLN A 161 10.52 -12.71 -5.87
CA GLN A 161 11.23 -12.73 -4.57
C GLN A 161 12.02 -11.44 -4.35
N VAL A 162 11.40 -10.30 -4.64
CA VAL A 162 12.02 -8.99 -4.56
C VAL A 162 11.32 -8.13 -3.52
N HIS A 163 12.09 -7.36 -2.75
CA HIS A 163 11.55 -6.38 -1.82
C HIS A 163 10.97 -5.17 -2.57
N PRO A 164 9.86 -4.54 -2.12
CA PRO A 164 9.27 -3.38 -2.79
C PRO A 164 10.26 -2.24 -3.07
N ASP A 165 11.16 -1.96 -2.12
CA ASP A 165 12.19 -0.93 -2.29
C ASP A 165 13.17 -1.21 -3.44
N THR A 166 13.44 -2.48 -3.74
CA THR A 166 14.31 -2.86 -4.86
C THR A 166 13.60 -2.56 -6.18
N VAL A 167 12.28 -2.76 -6.25
CA VAL A 167 11.47 -2.36 -7.41
C VAL A 167 11.43 -0.84 -7.55
N VAL A 168 11.21 -0.11 -6.46
CA VAL A 168 11.30 1.37 -6.44
C VAL A 168 12.66 1.83 -6.96
N TRP A 169 13.73 1.19 -6.49
CA TRP A 169 15.09 1.51 -6.90
C TRP A 169 15.31 1.24 -8.39
N LEU A 170 14.84 0.11 -8.93
CA LEU A 170 14.90 -0.20 -10.35
C LEU A 170 14.12 0.83 -11.19
N CYS A 171 12.89 1.19 -10.78
CA CYS A 171 12.09 2.22 -11.45
C CYS A 171 12.79 3.59 -11.47
N ARG A 172 13.53 3.94 -10.41
CA ARG A 172 14.32 5.19 -10.36
C ARG A 172 15.60 5.12 -11.19
N ASN A 173 16.13 3.92 -11.41
CA ASN A 173 17.35 3.68 -12.18
C ASN A 173 17.06 3.05 -13.57
N ARG A 174 15.84 3.22 -14.08
CA ARG A 174 15.34 2.62 -15.32
C ARG A 174 16.14 2.95 -16.60
N ALA A 175 16.88 4.06 -16.58
CA ALA A 175 17.74 4.51 -17.67
C ALA A 175 19.25 4.24 -17.43
N SER A 176 19.59 3.45 -16.41
CA SER A 176 20.97 3.12 -16.04
C SER A 176 21.50 1.88 -16.79
N GLU A 177 22.62 1.33 -16.35
CA GLU A 177 23.14 0.04 -16.82
C GLU A 177 22.16 -1.14 -16.68
N PHE A 178 21.08 -0.98 -15.90
CA PHE A 178 20.02 -1.98 -15.70
C PHE A 178 18.82 -1.80 -16.66
N GLN A 179 18.97 -1.07 -17.76
CA GLN A 179 17.89 -0.80 -18.71
C GLN A 179 17.19 -2.07 -19.23
N LYS A 180 17.88 -3.22 -19.33
CA LYS A 180 17.26 -4.48 -19.76
C LYS A 180 16.22 -5.03 -18.77
N LEU A 181 16.34 -4.63 -17.50
CA LEU A 181 15.36 -4.96 -16.45
C LEU A 181 14.20 -3.97 -16.40
N SER A 182 14.26 -2.90 -17.20
CA SER A 182 13.19 -1.93 -17.36
C SER A 182 12.11 -2.45 -18.30
N GLY A 183 11.09 -1.63 -18.54
CA GLY A 183 10.06 -1.90 -19.54
C GLY A 183 8.76 -2.49 -18.96
N PRO A 184 7.94 -3.13 -19.83
CA PRO A 184 6.67 -3.78 -19.46
C PRO A 184 6.77 -4.73 -18.28
N PHE A 185 7.83 -5.54 -18.26
CA PHE A 185 8.03 -6.54 -17.23
C PHE A 185 8.22 -5.93 -15.84
N LEU A 186 8.95 -4.82 -15.74
CA LEU A 186 9.14 -4.11 -14.47
C LEU A 186 7.83 -3.48 -13.99
N PHE A 187 7.03 -2.91 -14.90
CA PHE A 187 5.72 -2.36 -14.58
C PHE A 187 4.78 -3.45 -14.01
N LEU A 188 4.67 -4.59 -14.69
CA LEU A 188 3.86 -5.73 -14.22
C LEU A 188 4.37 -6.30 -12.90
N THR A 189 5.69 -6.34 -12.71
CA THR A 189 6.30 -6.77 -11.45
C THR A 189 5.94 -5.80 -10.32
N ALA A 190 5.93 -4.50 -10.59
CA ALA A 190 5.52 -3.50 -9.62
C ALA A 190 4.06 -3.68 -9.16
N LEU A 191 3.14 -3.92 -10.10
CA LEU A 191 1.74 -4.25 -9.78
C LEU A 191 1.64 -5.49 -8.88
N ALA A 192 2.29 -6.59 -9.28
CA ALA A 192 2.25 -7.85 -8.54
C ALA A 192 2.84 -7.74 -7.14
N VAL A 193 3.91 -6.94 -6.96
CA VAL A 193 4.52 -6.68 -5.65
C VAL A 193 3.57 -5.87 -4.76
N LEU A 194 2.90 -4.85 -5.30
CA LEU A 194 1.91 -4.07 -4.54
C LEU A 194 0.73 -4.93 -4.08
N GLU A 195 0.20 -5.78 -4.95
CA GLU A 195 -0.89 -6.70 -4.60
C GLU A 195 -0.49 -7.68 -3.49
N LYS A 196 0.73 -8.23 -3.57
CA LYS A 196 1.26 -9.11 -2.52
C LYS A 196 1.41 -8.38 -1.18
N GLU A 197 1.86 -7.12 -1.19
CA GLU A 197 2.03 -6.32 0.03
C GLU A 197 0.70 -5.96 0.69
N GLN A 198 -0.42 -5.88 -0.05
CA GLN A 198 -1.74 -5.61 0.53
C GLN A 198 -2.19 -6.72 1.48
N LEU A 199 -1.71 -7.95 1.26
CA LEU A 199 -2.01 -9.11 2.09
C LEU A 199 -1.09 -9.22 3.31
N SER A 200 -0.11 -8.33 3.45
CA SER A 200 0.87 -8.37 4.53
C SER A 200 0.43 -7.56 5.75
N ASP A 201 0.93 -7.93 6.94
CA ASP A 201 0.64 -7.22 8.19
C ASP A 201 1.16 -5.77 8.22
N ILE A 202 2.15 -5.45 7.36
CA ILE A 202 2.84 -4.16 7.32
C ILE A 202 2.96 -3.73 5.86
N TRP A 203 2.18 -2.71 5.48
CA TRP A 203 2.23 -2.11 4.15
C TRP A 203 3.58 -1.44 3.87
N ARG A 204 4.46 -2.10 3.09
CA ARG A 204 5.74 -1.52 2.62
C ARG A 204 5.67 -1.01 1.19
N GLY A 205 4.53 -1.17 0.52
CA GLY A 205 4.28 -0.78 -0.86
C GLY A 205 4.10 0.72 -1.12
N SER A 206 3.94 1.57 -0.09
CA SER A 206 3.56 2.99 -0.28
C SER A 206 4.44 3.73 -1.27
N ARG A 207 5.77 3.64 -1.12
CA ARG A 207 6.70 4.32 -2.03
C ARG A 207 6.61 3.84 -3.47
N LEU A 208 6.27 2.57 -3.69
CA LEU A 208 6.10 2.02 -5.03
C LEU A 208 4.77 2.45 -5.64
N HIS A 209 3.73 2.46 -4.80
CA HIS A 209 2.40 2.98 -5.16
C HIS A 209 2.48 4.45 -5.59
N ASP A 210 3.04 5.30 -4.74
CA ASP A 210 3.20 6.74 -5.01
C ASP A 210 4.05 6.96 -6.27
N LEU A 211 5.13 6.20 -6.43
CA LEU A 211 5.98 6.31 -7.62
C LEU A 211 5.23 6.01 -8.92
N LEU A 212 4.32 5.02 -8.94
CA LEU A 212 3.53 4.69 -10.14
C LEU A 212 2.48 5.74 -10.49
N LEU A 213 2.04 6.56 -9.53
CA LEU A 213 1.02 7.59 -9.74
C LEU A 213 1.60 8.99 -9.94
N GLU A 214 2.66 9.33 -9.22
CA GLU A 214 3.22 10.68 -9.16
C GLU A 214 4.35 10.93 -10.17
N ASP A 215 5.15 9.90 -10.51
CA ASP A 215 6.22 10.04 -11.51
C ASP A 215 5.62 10.08 -12.92
N LYS A 216 5.56 11.29 -13.47
CA LYS A 216 4.95 11.59 -14.78
C LYS A 216 5.67 10.93 -15.95
N GLU A 217 6.94 10.57 -15.79
CA GLU A 217 7.77 9.99 -16.84
C GLU A 217 7.90 8.48 -16.71
N LEU A 218 7.72 7.92 -15.50
CA LEU A 218 7.91 6.48 -15.28
C LEU A 218 7.07 5.61 -16.21
N ILE A 219 5.75 5.87 -16.30
CA ILE A 219 4.86 5.06 -17.17
C ILE A 219 5.31 5.16 -18.63
N HIS A 220 5.68 6.36 -19.08
CA HIS A 220 6.20 6.57 -20.43
C HIS A 220 7.49 5.77 -20.64
N ASP A 221 8.47 5.90 -19.76
CA ASP A 221 9.78 5.26 -19.89
C ASP A 221 9.70 3.72 -19.84
N LEU A 222 8.75 3.18 -19.09
CA LEU A 222 8.51 1.74 -19.02
C LEU A 222 7.72 1.23 -20.23
N LEU A 223 6.78 2.00 -20.78
CA LEU A 223 5.77 1.46 -21.69
C LEU A 223 5.73 2.09 -23.09
N ALA A 224 6.55 3.10 -23.38
CA ALA A 224 6.49 3.80 -24.67
C ALA A 224 6.78 2.88 -25.87
N ALA A 225 7.70 1.93 -25.71
CA ALA A 225 8.11 0.99 -26.76
C ALA A 225 7.28 -0.32 -26.79
N THR A 226 6.21 -0.41 -26.00
CA THR A 226 5.39 -1.63 -25.88
C THR A 226 4.54 -1.88 -27.14
N ALA A 227 4.50 -3.13 -27.59
CA ALA A 227 3.66 -3.52 -28.73
C ALA A 227 2.16 -3.42 -28.38
N PRO A 228 1.27 -3.13 -29.36
CA PRO A 228 -0.17 -2.94 -29.09
C PRO A 228 -0.86 -4.14 -28.43
N GLU A 229 -0.45 -5.37 -28.75
CA GLU A 229 -1.02 -6.58 -28.15
C GLU A 229 -0.61 -6.72 -26.69
N GLU A 230 0.67 -6.59 -26.39
CA GLU A 230 1.20 -6.62 -25.02
C GLU A 230 0.62 -5.47 -24.16
N MET A 231 0.45 -4.28 -24.76
CA MET A 231 -0.14 -3.14 -24.10
C MET A 231 -1.59 -3.40 -23.64
N ARG A 232 -2.35 -4.21 -24.40
CA ARG A 232 -3.71 -4.61 -23.98
C ARG A 232 -3.67 -5.47 -22.73
N ASP A 233 -2.74 -6.40 -22.65
CA ASP A 233 -2.59 -7.29 -21.48
C ASP A 233 -2.11 -6.52 -20.25
N ILE A 234 -1.16 -5.58 -20.42
CA ILE A 234 -0.72 -4.68 -19.35
C ILE A 234 -1.87 -3.84 -18.81
N THR A 235 -2.67 -3.28 -19.71
CA THR A 235 -3.83 -2.46 -19.32
C THR A 235 -4.84 -3.31 -18.56
N ARG A 236 -5.15 -4.52 -19.02
CA ARG A 236 -6.04 -5.45 -18.31
C ARG A 236 -5.51 -5.76 -16.90
N ALA A 237 -4.22 -6.06 -16.78
CA ALA A 237 -3.59 -6.30 -15.49
C ALA A 237 -3.75 -5.09 -14.55
N ALA A 238 -3.44 -3.88 -15.03
CA ALA A 238 -3.58 -2.65 -14.26
C ALA A 238 -5.04 -2.34 -13.86
N MET A 239 -6.02 -2.62 -14.74
CA MET A 239 -7.46 -2.45 -14.42
C MET A 239 -7.92 -3.44 -13.34
N SER A 240 -7.49 -4.70 -13.48
CA SER A 240 -7.83 -5.78 -12.54
C SER A 240 -7.09 -5.69 -11.20
N SER A 241 -6.01 -4.91 -11.13
CA SER A 241 -5.14 -4.85 -9.97
C SER A 241 -5.89 -4.37 -8.72
N THR A 242 -5.76 -5.07 -7.59
CA THR A 242 -6.36 -4.62 -6.32
C THR A 242 -5.50 -3.57 -5.62
N ALA A 243 -4.28 -3.34 -6.10
CA ALA A 243 -3.28 -2.45 -5.50
C ALA A 243 -3.72 -0.98 -5.39
N PHE A 244 -4.65 -0.53 -6.23
CA PHE A 244 -5.05 0.87 -6.37
C PHE A 244 -6.53 1.06 -6.06
N GLU A 245 -6.85 2.19 -5.44
CA GLU A 245 -8.22 2.68 -5.30
C GLU A 245 -8.78 3.13 -6.67
N GLU A 246 -10.09 3.30 -6.78
CA GLU A 246 -10.73 3.59 -8.07
C GLU A 246 -10.24 4.91 -8.71
N LEU A 247 -9.98 5.94 -7.91
CA LEU A 247 -9.45 7.22 -8.40
C LEU A 247 -8.02 7.07 -8.94
N ASP A 248 -7.19 6.29 -8.25
CA ASP A 248 -5.82 6.01 -8.65
C ASP A 248 -5.79 5.16 -9.92
N LYS A 249 -6.68 4.16 -10.02
CA LYS A 249 -6.88 3.41 -11.27
C LYS A 249 -7.28 4.31 -12.43
N ARG A 250 -8.18 5.26 -12.23
CA ARG A 250 -8.57 6.22 -13.27
C ARG A 250 -7.39 7.08 -13.73
N SER A 251 -6.56 7.53 -12.79
CA SER A 251 -5.35 8.30 -13.08
C SER A 251 -4.34 7.46 -13.88
N LEU A 252 -4.09 6.23 -13.44
CA LEU A 252 -3.23 5.27 -14.14
C LEU A 252 -3.75 4.97 -15.55
N MET A 253 -5.04 4.70 -15.70
CA MET A 253 -5.67 4.46 -17.00
C MET A 253 -5.56 5.68 -17.92
N GLY A 254 -5.76 6.89 -17.38
CA GLY A 254 -5.57 8.12 -18.13
C GLY A 254 -4.15 8.25 -18.67
N ALA A 255 -3.14 7.89 -17.87
CA ALA A 255 -1.75 7.87 -18.31
C ALA A 255 -1.50 6.82 -19.41
N LEU A 256 -2.01 5.59 -19.26
CA LEU A 256 -1.86 4.54 -20.28
C LEU A 256 -2.55 4.92 -21.59
N VAL A 257 -3.78 5.47 -21.55
CA VAL A 257 -4.53 5.89 -22.74
C VAL A 257 -3.83 7.06 -23.43
N LYS A 258 -3.26 8.00 -22.67
CA LYS A 258 -2.48 9.10 -23.23
C LYS A 258 -1.25 8.60 -23.99
N LEU A 259 -0.58 7.58 -23.46
CA LEU A 259 0.59 6.95 -24.09
C LEU A 259 0.21 6.10 -25.30
N HIS A 260 -0.90 5.36 -25.20
CA HIS A 260 -1.36 4.39 -26.20
C HIS A 260 -2.86 4.58 -26.49
N PRO A 261 -3.26 5.51 -27.38
CA PRO A 261 -4.68 5.84 -27.59
C PRO A 261 -5.57 4.66 -28.00
N HIS A 262 -5.01 3.62 -28.62
CA HIS A 262 -5.73 2.45 -29.11
C HIS A 262 -6.35 1.58 -28.00
N ILE A 263 -5.89 1.69 -26.74
CA ILE A 263 -6.52 1.01 -25.59
C ILE A 263 -7.71 1.78 -25.02
N GLY A 264 -7.97 3.01 -25.51
CA GLY A 264 -9.05 3.85 -24.99
C GLY A 264 -10.44 3.21 -25.07
N SER A 265 -10.74 2.47 -26.14
CA SER A 265 -12.02 1.75 -26.28
C SER A 265 -12.16 0.58 -25.29
N MET A 266 -11.05 0.00 -24.84
CA MET A 266 -11.03 -1.08 -23.87
C MET A 266 -11.24 -0.54 -22.46
N VAL A 267 -10.53 0.54 -22.10
CA VAL A 267 -10.74 1.26 -20.83
C VAL A 267 -12.17 1.81 -20.75
N ALA A 268 -12.66 2.40 -21.85
CA ALA A 268 -14.05 2.87 -21.93
C ALA A 268 -15.08 1.73 -22.01
N GLY A 269 -14.71 0.57 -22.56
CA GLY A 269 -15.55 -0.62 -22.71
C GLY A 269 -15.74 -1.40 -21.41
N GLU A 270 -14.68 -1.55 -20.61
CA GLU A 270 -14.78 -2.03 -19.23
C GLU A 270 -15.44 -0.99 -18.33
N ASN A 271 -15.27 0.32 -18.57
CA ASN A 271 -16.09 1.36 -17.92
C ASN A 271 -17.55 1.42 -18.40
N LYS A 272 -17.90 0.73 -19.50
CA LYS A 272 -19.28 0.48 -19.93
C LYS A 272 -19.82 -0.85 -19.40
N ALA A 273 -18.98 -1.86 -19.16
CA ALA A 273 -19.36 -3.02 -18.36
C ALA A 273 -19.48 -2.67 -16.86
N ALA A 274 -18.73 -1.66 -16.43
CA ALA A 274 -18.83 -0.96 -15.15
C ALA A 274 -19.60 0.37 -15.27
N SER A 275 -20.40 0.57 -16.33
CA SER A 275 -21.64 1.30 -16.15
C SER A 275 -22.59 0.33 -15.46
N THR A 276 -22.33 0.10 -14.17
CA THR A 276 -23.42 -0.04 -13.23
C THR A 276 -24.40 1.07 -13.60
N GLU A 277 -25.64 0.72 -13.93
CA GLU A 277 -26.71 1.69 -14.06
C GLU A 277 -26.53 2.72 -12.94
N SER A 278 -26.20 3.96 -13.30
CA SER A 278 -25.84 4.99 -12.31
C SER A 278 -26.99 5.06 -11.31
N LEU A 279 -26.70 4.82 -10.02
CA LEU A 279 -27.73 4.74 -8.99
C LEU A 279 -28.40 6.11 -8.88
N VAL A 280 -29.62 6.23 -9.37
CA VAL A 280 -30.39 7.47 -9.22
C VAL A 280 -30.79 7.62 -7.75
N VAL A 281 -30.46 8.75 -7.14
CA VAL A 281 -30.68 9.04 -5.70
C VAL A 281 -31.06 10.51 -5.51
N SER A 282 -31.75 10.85 -4.44
CA SER A 282 -31.94 12.27 -4.09
C SER A 282 -30.62 12.94 -3.72
N TRP A 283 -30.54 14.26 -3.96
CA TRP A 283 -29.43 15.07 -3.45
C TRP A 283 -29.27 14.98 -1.92
N GLU A 284 -30.39 14.90 -1.20
CA GLU A 284 -30.41 14.77 0.26
C GLU A 284 -29.75 13.45 0.72
N SER A 285 -30.16 12.33 0.14
CA SER A 285 -29.59 11.01 0.45
C SER A 285 -28.12 10.88 0.08
N LEU A 286 -27.70 11.53 -1.01
CA LEU A 286 -26.30 11.59 -1.42
C LEU A 286 -25.48 12.39 -0.40
N GLU A 287 -25.97 13.55 0.02
CA GLU A 287 -25.30 14.40 1.01
C GLU A 287 -25.19 13.72 2.38
N LYS A 288 -26.24 13.01 2.80
CA LYS A 288 -26.24 12.22 4.04
C LYS A 288 -25.12 11.16 4.05
N ARG A 289 -24.90 10.46 2.94
CA ARG A 289 -23.81 9.47 2.81
C ARG A 289 -22.43 10.10 2.73
N LYS A 290 -22.29 11.24 2.04
CA LYS A 290 -21.03 12.00 2.04
C LYS A 290 -20.64 12.44 3.45
N LYS A 291 -21.62 12.93 4.23
CA LYS A 291 -21.41 13.31 5.62
C LYS A 291 -21.05 12.12 6.51
N GLU A 292 -21.68 10.96 6.30
CA GLU A 292 -21.31 9.71 6.99
C GLU A 292 -19.86 9.32 6.69
N LEU A 293 -19.45 9.36 5.41
CA LEU A 293 -18.08 9.08 4.98
C LEU A 293 -17.09 10.06 5.62
N GLU A 294 -17.38 11.36 5.59
CA GLU A 294 -16.56 12.39 6.20
C GLU A 294 -16.38 12.14 7.70
N GLU A 295 -17.46 11.78 8.42
CA GLU A 295 -17.40 11.44 9.84
C GLU A 295 -16.51 10.21 10.11
N ILE A 296 -16.60 9.18 9.27
CA ILE A 296 -15.76 7.98 9.37
C ILE A 296 -14.28 8.34 9.18
N VAL A 297 -13.96 9.11 8.14
CA VAL A 297 -12.58 9.45 7.76
C VAL A 297 -11.96 10.46 8.73
N SER A 298 -12.67 11.54 9.05
CA SER A 298 -12.12 12.65 9.84
C SER A 298 -12.17 12.44 11.35
N LYS A 299 -13.09 11.60 11.85
CA LYS A 299 -13.30 11.40 13.30
C LYS A 299 -13.07 9.96 13.73
N LYS A 300 -13.82 9.00 13.17
CA LYS A 300 -13.85 7.61 13.70
C LYS A 300 -12.54 6.86 13.48
N ILE A 301 -11.96 6.92 12.29
CA ILE A 301 -10.67 6.25 11.99
C ILE A 301 -9.51 6.83 12.83
N PRO A 302 -9.34 8.16 12.95
CA PRO A 302 -8.35 8.75 13.85
C PRO A 302 -8.56 8.39 15.32
N ALA A 303 -9.80 8.39 15.81
CA ALA A 303 -10.11 7.98 17.18
C ALA A 303 -9.72 6.51 17.42
N ASN A 304 -10.17 5.60 16.56
CA ASN A 304 -9.84 4.18 16.65
C ASN A 304 -8.31 3.92 16.57
N SER A 305 -7.58 4.74 15.79
CA SER A 305 -6.12 4.65 15.72
C SER A 305 -5.44 5.04 17.03
N LYS A 306 -6.00 6.01 17.77
CA LYS A 306 -5.55 6.36 19.12
C LYS A 306 -5.85 5.22 20.11
N ASP A 307 -7.03 4.62 20.01
CA ASP A 307 -7.43 3.50 20.88
C ASP A 307 -6.49 2.29 20.69
N ILE A 308 -6.13 1.96 19.45
CA ILE A 308 -5.13 0.93 19.15
C ILE A 308 -3.77 1.27 19.77
N ALA A 309 -3.33 2.53 19.70
CA ALA A 309 -2.05 2.95 20.25
C ALA A 309 -2.02 2.85 21.79
N VAL A 310 -3.12 3.21 22.45
CA VAL A 310 -3.30 3.06 23.91
C VAL A 310 -3.33 1.58 24.29
N ALA A 311 -4.14 0.78 23.61
CA ALA A 311 -4.22 -0.67 23.85
C ALA A 311 -2.86 -1.36 23.68
N ARG A 312 -2.04 -0.90 22.73
CA ARG A 312 -0.68 -1.42 22.49
C ARG A 312 0.28 -1.14 23.66
N SER A 313 0.08 -0.06 24.41
CA SER A 313 0.97 0.33 25.52
C SER A 313 0.90 -0.61 26.73
N TYR A 314 -0.11 -1.47 26.82
CA TYR A 314 -0.31 -2.40 27.94
C TYR A 314 0.55 -3.69 27.85
N GLY A 315 1.42 -3.82 26.85
CA GLY A 315 2.53 -4.78 26.86
C GLY A 315 2.18 -6.19 26.36
N ASP A 316 1.23 -6.89 26.98
CA ASP A 316 0.89 -8.27 26.58
C ASP A 316 -0.24 -8.31 25.53
N LEU A 317 0.15 -8.31 24.26
CA LEU A 317 -0.78 -8.22 23.12
C LEU A 317 -1.52 -9.54 22.83
N ARG A 318 -1.08 -10.68 23.38
CA ARG A 318 -1.68 -11.99 23.06
C ARG A 318 -3.03 -12.20 23.76
N GLU A 319 -3.18 -11.66 24.96
CA GLU A 319 -4.41 -11.75 25.78
C GLU A 319 -5.23 -10.45 25.81
N ASN A 320 -4.72 -9.35 25.26
CA ASN A 320 -5.39 -8.05 25.29
C ASN A 320 -6.65 -8.03 24.40
N HIS A 321 -7.81 -8.12 25.03
CA HIS A 321 -9.12 -8.10 24.37
C HIS A 321 -9.43 -6.74 23.75
N GLU A 322 -9.01 -5.64 24.38
CA GLU A 322 -9.19 -4.28 23.91
C GLU A 322 -8.42 -4.04 22.59
N PHE A 323 -7.21 -4.58 22.47
CA PHE A 323 -6.43 -4.50 21.24
C PHE A 323 -7.10 -5.25 20.08
N LYS A 324 -7.62 -6.47 20.34
CA LYS A 324 -8.34 -7.26 19.33
C LYS A 324 -9.62 -6.55 18.89
N ALA A 325 -10.41 -6.04 19.83
CA ALA A 325 -11.64 -5.31 19.55
C ALA A 325 -11.38 -4.02 18.75
N ALA A 326 -10.36 -3.24 19.11
CA ALA A 326 -9.98 -2.02 18.37
C ALA A 326 -9.48 -2.32 16.95
N LYS A 327 -8.85 -3.48 16.74
CA LYS A 327 -8.45 -3.96 15.41
C LYS A 327 -9.62 -4.43 14.56
N GLU A 328 -10.57 -5.14 15.15
CA GLU A 328 -11.80 -5.54 14.47
C GLU A 328 -12.63 -4.30 14.08
N MET A 329 -12.76 -3.34 14.99
CA MET A 329 -13.42 -2.07 14.72
C MET A 329 -12.71 -1.28 13.60
N GLN A 330 -11.37 -1.32 13.53
CA GLN A 330 -10.61 -0.75 12.41
C GLN A 330 -11.03 -1.39 11.08
N ALA A 331 -11.15 -2.72 11.03
CA ALA A 331 -11.56 -3.44 9.83
C ALA A 331 -13.00 -3.09 9.42
N VAL A 332 -13.92 -2.98 10.38
CA VAL A 332 -15.31 -2.56 10.14
C VAL A 332 -15.37 -1.15 9.56
N LEU A 333 -14.62 -0.19 10.14
CA LEU A 333 -14.57 1.19 9.66
C LEU A 333 -13.99 1.28 8.24
N MET A 334 -12.91 0.53 7.96
CA MET A 334 -12.30 0.51 6.62
C MET A 334 -13.22 -0.13 5.57
N ARG A 335 -13.90 -1.24 5.91
CA ARG A 335 -14.91 -1.84 5.03
C ARG A 335 -16.03 -0.84 4.74
N ARG A 336 -16.56 -0.18 5.78
CA ARG A 336 -17.65 0.79 5.63
C ARG A 336 -17.22 2.01 4.80
N LYS A 337 -15.99 2.50 4.98
CA LYS A 337 -15.40 3.56 4.15
C LYS A 337 -15.41 3.15 2.68
N ALA A 338 -14.86 1.99 2.35
CA ALA A 338 -14.77 1.49 0.97
C ALA A 338 -16.17 1.28 0.35
N GLU A 339 -17.12 0.73 1.11
CA GLU A 339 -18.52 0.60 0.68
C GLU A 339 -19.13 1.97 0.34
N LEU A 340 -19.01 2.96 1.23
CA LEU A 340 -19.54 4.30 1.01
C LEU A 340 -18.87 5.02 -0.17
N GLU A 341 -17.55 4.90 -0.32
CA GLU A 341 -16.80 5.46 -1.44
C GLU A 341 -17.32 4.89 -2.78
N SER A 342 -17.43 3.56 -2.87
CA SER A 342 -17.95 2.88 -4.06
C SER A 342 -19.41 3.26 -4.38
N MET A 343 -20.26 3.32 -3.35
CA MET A 343 -21.65 3.72 -3.48
C MET A 343 -21.80 5.18 -3.94
N ILE A 344 -21.01 6.11 -3.39
CA ILE A 344 -21.08 7.54 -3.75
C ILE A 344 -20.61 7.77 -5.18
N VAL A 345 -19.55 7.08 -5.63
CA VAL A 345 -19.01 7.23 -6.99
C VAL A 345 -20.02 6.76 -8.05
N SER A 346 -20.78 5.72 -7.76
CA SER A 346 -21.78 5.14 -8.67
C SER A 346 -23.13 5.88 -8.66
N ALA A 347 -23.32 6.87 -7.78
CA ALA A 347 -24.60 7.54 -7.59
C ALA A 347 -24.75 8.85 -8.39
N GLN A 348 -25.94 9.04 -8.96
CA GLN A 348 -26.34 10.26 -9.65
C GLN A 348 -27.44 10.97 -8.86
N GLY A 349 -27.11 12.14 -8.31
CA GLY A 349 -28.04 12.99 -7.57
C GLY A 349 -29.08 13.64 -8.48
N THR A 350 -30.34 13.65 -8.03
CA THR A 350 -31.45 14.34 -8.69
C THR A 350 -32.41 14.95 -7.65
N ASP A 351 -33.25 15.88 -8.10
CA ASP A 351 -34.37 16.44 -7.35
C ASP A 351 -35.72 15.86 -7.81
N PHE A 352 -35.69 14.90 -8.75
CA PHE A 352 -36.84 14.24 -9.35
C PHE A 352 -37.84 15.20 -10.04
N ARG A 353 -37.45 16.44 -10.35
CA ARG A 353 -38.31 17.40 -11.05
C ARG A 353 -38.33 17.13 -12.55
N GLY A 354 -39.43 17.51 -13.20
CA GLY A 354 -39.58 17.39 -14.66
C GLY A 354 -39.93 15.98 -15.16
N VAL A 355 -40.23 15.04 -14.25
CA VAL A 355 -40.73 13.70 -14.60
C VAL A 355 -42.16 13.80 -15.13
N LYS A 356 -42.47 13.05 -16.19
CA LYS A 356 -43.82 12.99 -16.76
C LYS A 356 -44.70 12.05 -15.94
N GLY A 357 -45.97 12.42 -15.75
CA GLY A 357 -46.95 11.65 -14.96
C GLY A 357 -47.77 10.63 -15.75
N ASP A 358 -47.31 10.23 -16.93
CA ASP A 358 -48.04 9.30 -17.82
C ASP A 358 -47.70 7.83 -17.57
N VAL A 359 -46.52 7.56 -17.01
CA VAL A 359 -45.97 6.23 -16.75
C VAL A 359 -45.28 6.23 -15.39
N ALA A 360 -45.46 5.17 -14.61
CA ALA A 360 -44.75 4.99 -13.34
C ALA A 360 -43.24 4.87 -13.60
N ASP A 361 -42.49 5.81 -13.06
CA ASP A 361 -41.03 5.89 -13.18
C ASP A 361 -40.42 6.45 -11.89
N ILE A 362 -39.10 6.52 -11.83
CA ILE A 362 -38.38 7.19 -10.74
C ILE A 362 -38.84 8.66 -10.67
N GLY A 363 -39.27 9.12 -9.49
CA GLY A 363 -39.83 10.45 -9.29
C GLY A 363 -41.35 10.54 -9.53
N THR A 364 -42.09 9.43 -9.40
CA THR A 364 -43.56 9.42 -9.55
C THR A 364 -44.27 8.94 -8.29
N VAL A 365 -45.51 9.40 -8.12
CA VAL A 365 -46.46 8.89 -7.13
C VAL A 365 -47.49 8.05 -7.86
N VAL A 366 -47.56 6.77 -7.48
CA VAL A 366 -48.46 5.78 -8.05
C VAL A 366 -49.55 5.46 -7.04
N GLU A 367 -50.81 5.57 -7.45
CA GLU A 367 -51.94 5.13 -6.64
C GLU A 367 -52.37 3.74 -7.09
N ILE A 368 -52.35 2.80 -6.15
CA ILE A 368 -52.62 1.39 -6.39
C ILE A 368 -53.78 0.89 -5.54
N GLN A 369 -54.52 -0.08 -6.05
CA GLN A 369 -55.57 -0.78 -5.32
C GLN A 369 -55.46 -2.30 -5.54
N GLU A 370 -55.27 -3.03 -4.45
CA GLU A 370 -55.28 -4.50 -4.43
C GLU A 370 -56.72 -5.03 -4.35
N GLU A 371 -56.96 -6.26 -4.83
CA GLU A 371 -58.30 -6.87 -4.81
C GLU A 371 -58.87 -6.95 -3.38
N GLY A 372 -59.99 -6.26 -3.13
CA GLY A 372 -60.62 -6.19 -1.80
C GLY A 372 -59.99 -5.17 -0.84
N GLY A 373 -58.97 -4.42 -1.27
CA GLY A 373 -58.28 -3.40 -0.47
C GLY A 373 -58.72 -1.96 -0.76
N SER A 374 -58.35 -1.04 0.13
CA SER A 374 -58.45 0.40 -0.11
C SER A 374 -57.31 0.88 -1.02
N ALA A 375 -57.54 1.97 -1.75
CA ALA A 375 -56.50 2.60 -2.55
C ALA A 375 -55.39 3.18 -1.65
N ARG A 376 -54.13 2.96 -2.01
CA ARG A 376 -52.96 3.52 -1.32
C ARG A 376 -51.99 4.16 -2.30
N LYS A 377 -51.24 5.15 -1.82
CA LYS A 377 -50.23 5.87 -2.60
C LYS A 377 -48.85 5.33 -2.29
N VAL A 378 -48.05 5.15 -3.34
CA VAL A 378 -46.68 4.68 -3.28
C VAL A 378 -45.83 5.64 -4.11
N THR A 379 -44.83 6.25 -3.48
CA THR A 379 -43.89 7.15 -4.16
C THR A 379 -42.63 6.37 -4.52
N ILE A 380 -42.26 6.37 -5.80
CA ILE A 380 -41.06 5.67 -6.29
C ILE A 380 -39.93 6.69 -6.43
N LEU A 381 -38.95 6.66 -5.53
CA LEU A 381 -37.77 7.53 -5.59
C LEU A 381 -36.50 6.70 -5.83
N GLY A 382 -35.34 7.32 -5.58
CA GLY A 382 -34.03 6.75 -5.83
C GLY A 382 -33.66 5.60 -4.89
N ALA A 383 -32.51 4.98 -5.17
CA ALA A 383 -32.04 3.75 -4.54
C ALA A 383 -31.97 3.84 -3.01
N TRP A 384 -31.78 5.06 -2.51
CA TRP A 384 -31.43 5.38 -1.14
C TRP A 384 -32.50 6.15 -0.39
N ASP A 385 -33.62 6.42 -1.05
CA ASP A 385 -34.66 7.34 -0.60
C ASP A 385 -35.86 6.61 0.02
N SER A 386 -35.75 5.31 0.27
CA SER A 386 -36.81 4.52 0.90
C SER A 386 -37.17 5.10 2.27
N ASP A 387 -38.44 5.45 2.42
CA ASP A 387 -39.07 5.87 3.67
C ASP A 387 -40.49 5.26 3.73
N PRO A 388 -40.60 4.01 4.21
CA PRO A 388 -41.87 3.29 4.24
C PRO A 388 -42.94 3.97 5.09
N GLU A 389 -42.56 4.73 6.12
CA GLU A 389 -43.49 5.45 6.99
C GLU A 389 -44.26 6.54 6.22
N HIS A 390 -43.60 7.16 5.25
CA HIS A 390 -44.19 8.17 4.36
C HIS A 390 -44.61 7.60 2.98
N GLY A 391 -44.64 6.27 2.84
CA GLY A 391 -45.03 5.61 1.60
C GLY A 391 -44.04 5.81 0.44
N VAL A 392 -42.78 6.11 0.74
CA VAL A 392 -41.71 6.24 -0.24
C VAL A 392 -40.92 4.93 -0.33
N ILE A 393 -40.74 4.44 -1.55
CA ILE A 393 -39.97 3.22 -1.81
C ILE A 393 -38.87 3.50 -2.84
N SER A 394 -37.73 2.85 -2.67
CA SER A 394 -36.70 2.78 -3.69
C SER A 394 -37.19 2.02 -4.92
N TYR A 395 -36.86 2.53 -6.10
CA TYR A 395 -37.10 1.82 -7.36
C TYR A 395 -36.45 0.43 -7.40
N GLN A 396 -35.43 0.17 -6.58
CA GLN A 396 -34.76 -1.14 -6.50
C GLN A 396 -35.51 -2.17 -5.66
N THR A 397 -36.53 -1.75 -4.89
CA THR A 397 -37.37 -2.70 -4.15
C THR A 397 -38.21 -3.54 -5.10
N ALA A 398 -38.57 -4.76 -4.69
CA ALA A 398 -39.41 -5.64 -5.51
C ALA A 398 -40.79 -5.02 -5.83
N VAL A 399 -41.34 -4.21 -4.91
CA VAL A 399 -42.56 -3.41 -5.16
C VAL A 399 -42.29 -2.32 -6.20
N GLY A 400 -41.18 -1.58 -6.07
CA GLY A 400 -40.80 -0.53 -7.02
C GLY A 400 -40.64 -1.10 -8.43
N GLN A 401 -39.90 -2.19 -8.58
CA GLN A 401 -39.69 -2.89 -9.85
C GLN A 401 -41.00 -3.40 -10.48
N ALA A 402 -41.94 -3.90 -9.67
CA ALA A 402 -43.24 -4.35 -10.16
C ALA A 402 -44.12 -3.20 -10.70
N LEU A 403 -43.90 -1.98 -10.20
CA LEU A 403 -44.64 -0.78 -10.58
C LEU A 403 -43.99 0.00 -11.72
N LEU A 404 -42.67 -0.11 -11.92
CA LEU A 404 -41.97 0.59 -13.00
C LEU A 404 -42.60 0.29 -14.37
N LYS A 405 -42.71 1.34 -15.18
CA LYS A 405 -43.25 1.33 -16.54
C LYS A 405 -44.75 1.02 -16.66
N LYS A 406 -45.47 0.90 -15.55
CA LYS A 406 -46.94 0.73 -15.53
C LYS A 406 -47.68 2.03 -15.76
N LYS A 407 -48.86 1.96 -16.39
CA LYS A 407 -49.73 3.10 -16.68
C LYS A 407 -51.04 3.03 -15.90
N PRO A 408 -51.77 4.16 -15.73
CA PRO A 408 -53.14 4.12 -15.22
C PRO A 408 -54.01 3.12 -16.00
N GLY A 409 -54.67 2.23 -15.27
CA GLY A 409 -55.47 1.13 -15.83
C GLY A 409 -54.77 -0.22 -15.89
N ASP A 410 -53.43 -0.26 -15.85
CA ASP A 410 -52.66 -1.51 -15.86
C ASP A 410 -52.80 -2.27 -14.54
N THR A 411 -52.38 -3.54 -14.55
CA THR A 411 -52.20 -4.36 -13.36
C THR A 411 -50.72 -4.70 -13.12
N ALA A 412 -50.34 -4.79 -11.85
CA ALA A 412 -49.03 -5.19 -11.38
C ALA A 412 -49.16 -6.28 -10.32
N ASP A 413 -48.25 -7.25 -10.35
CA ASP A 413 -48.18 -8.30 -9.33
C ASP A 413 -47.19 -7.87 -8.25
N LEU A 414 -47.69 -7.46 -7.09
CA LEU A 414 -46.89 -6.96 -5.98
C LEU A 414 -46.50 -8.10 -5.04
N PRO A 415 -45.24 -8.16 -4.55
CA PRO A 415 -44.84 -9.16 -3.56
C PRO A 415 -45.54 -8.91 -2.22
N THR A 416 -45.99 -9.98 -1.58
CA THR A 416 -46.60 -9.93 -0.24
C THR A 416 -45.62 -10.42 0.82
N GLU A 417 -45.82 -10.00 2.08
CA GLU A 417 -44.99 -10.43 3.22
C GLU A 417 -45.04 -11.95 3.45
N ALA A 418 -46.11 -12.62 3.02
CA ALA A 418 -46.27 -14.07 3.07
C ALA A 418 -45.55 -14.83 1.94
N GLY A 419 -44.74 -14.15 1.12
CA GLY A 419 -43.98 -14.75 0.01
C GLY A 419 -44.78 -15.02 -1.26
N GLY A 420 -46.01 -14.51 -1.35
CA GLY A 420 -46.88 -14.61 -2.53
C GLY A 420 -46.89 -13.33 -3.37
N LYS A 421 -47.81 -13.28 -4.34
CA LYS A 421 -48.07 -12.08 -5.16
C LYS A 421 -49.53 -11.65 -5.02
N SER A 422 -49.78 -10.36 -4.83
CA SER A 422 -51.10 -9.73 -4.83
C SER A 422 -51.26 -8.91 -6.11
N ARG A 423 -52.40 -9.04 -6.78
CA ARG A 423 -52.68 -8.26 -7.99
C ARG A 423 -53.20 -6.88 -7.60
N ALA A 424 -52.47 -5.84 -8.01
CA ALA A 424 -52.86 -4.45 -7.83
C ALA A 424 -53.19 -3.79 -9.16
N ARG A 425 -54.24 -2.97 -9.19
CA ARG A 425 -54.56 -2.09 -10.32
C ARG A 425 -53.95 -0.71 -10.08
N ILE A 426 -53.30 -0.15 -11.11
CA ILE A 426 -52.81 1.23 -11.08
C ILE A 426 -54.00 2.16 -11.38
N LEU A 427 -54.34 3.02 -10.44
CA LEU A 427 -55.44 3.98 -10.57
C LEU A 427 -54.97 5.30 -11.19
N SER A 428 -53.83 5.81 -10.74
CA SER A 428 -53.24 7.05 -11.24
C SER A 428 -51.72 7.05 -11.12
N VAL A 429 -51.08 7.82 -11.99
CA VAL A 429 -49.65 8.15 -11.92
C VAL A 429 -49.56 9.67 -12.00
N ARG A 430 -48.72 10.27 -11.17
CA ARG A 430 -48.46 11.71 -11.20
C ARG A 430 -47.01 12.01 -10.81
N PRO A 431 -46.43 13.13 -11.25
CA PRO A 431 -45.08 13.51 -10.84
C PRO A 431 -45.00 13.69 -9.32
N TYR A 432 -43.88 13.30 -8.73
CA TYR A 432 -43.55 13.68 -7.37
C TYR A 432 -43.23 15.17 -7.34
N VAL A 433 -43.81 15.89 -6.38
CA VAL A 433 -43.59 17.31 -6.17
C VAL A 433 -43.15 17.47 -4.72
N THR A 434 -41.90 17.90 -4.54
CA THR A 434 -41.31 18.30 -3.25
C THR A 434 -41.87 19.61 -2.74
#